data_AF-A0A9X9QQ84-F1
#
_entry.id   AF-A0A9X9QQ84-F1
#
_cell.length_a   1.000
_cell.length_b   1.000
_cell.length_c   1.000
_cell.angle_alpha   90.00
_cell.angle_beta   90.00
_cell.angle_gamma   90.00
#
_symmetry.space_group_name_H-M   'P 1'
#
loop_
_entity.id
_entity.type
_entity.pdbx_description
1 polymer ?
#
loop_
_entity_poly.entity_id
_entity_poly.type
_entity_poly.pdbx_seq_one_letter_code
_entity_poly.pdbx_strand_id
1 'polypeptide(L)'
;MRTIANMIWFIFSGFWAWLAWSFIGILLCLTVIGIPFGLQCFKIGNFGLFPFGKTIDIGTGTDSLILNLLWMLICGWSLAVMHLTSALLLCISIIGIPFAGQCLKLALISLFPFGARITYL
;
A
#
# COMPACT_ATOMS: atom_id res chain seq x y z
N MET A 1 12.21 -12.03 -14.36
CA MET A 1 11.97 -12.43 -12.96
C MET A 1 10.76 -11.75 -12.30
N ARG A 2 10.33 -10.57 -12.76
CA ARG A 2 9.21 -9.81 -12.16
C ARG A 2 7.87 -10.56 -12.15
N THR A 3 7.57 -11.34 -13.20
CA THR A 3 6.28 -12.03 -13.37
C THR A 3 6.07 -13.16 -12.35
N ILE A 4 7.09 -13.98 -12.11
CA ILE A 4 7.01 -15.10 -11.15
C ILE A 4 6.87 -14.55 -9.72
N ALA A 5 7.68 -13.55 -9.35
CA ALA A 5 7.58 -12.91 -8.04
C ALA A 5 6.21 -12.26 -7.83
N ASN A 6 5.67 -11.57 -8.85
CA ASN A 6 4.32 -10.99 -8.81
C ASN A 6 3.23 -12.05 -8.67
N MET A 7 3.38 -13.22 -9.31
CA MET A 7 2.39 -14.31 -9.22
C MET A 7 2.38 -14.95 -7.83
N ILE A 8 3.56 -15.20 -7.24
CA ILE A 8 3.67 -15.69 -5.85
C ILE A 8 3.09 -14.65 -4.90
N TRP A 9 3.53 -13.40 -5.02
CA TRP A 9 3.05 -12.29 -4.20
C TRP A 9 1.54 -12.11 -4.23
N PHE A 10 0.93 -12.18 -5.41
CA PHE A 10 -0.51 -12.02 -5.59
C PHE A 10 -1.30 -12.97 -4.68
N ILE A 11 -0.86 -14.24 -4.58
CA ILE A 11 -1.52 -15.27 -3.77
C ILE A 11 -1.31 -15.02 -2.27
N PHE A 12 -0.08 -14.68 -1.86
CA PHE A 12 0.28 -14.60 -0.45
C PHE A 12 -0.08 -13.27 0.23
N SER A 13 -0.06 -12.14 -0.48
CA SER A 13 -0.30 -10.82 0.11
C SER A 13 -0.95 -9.82 -0.85
N GLY A 14 -0.57 -9.82 -2.13
CA GLY A 14 -0.97 -8.80 -3.10
C GLY A 14 -2.47 -8.68 -3.31
N PHE A 15 -3.20 -9.79 -3.43
CA PHE A 15 -4.65 -9.79 -3.60
C PHE A 15 -5.35 -9.23 -2.35
N TRP A 16 -4.94 -9.67 -1.17
CA TRP A 16 -5.51 -9.23 0.12
C TRP A 16 -5.25 -7.74 0.38
N ALA A 17 -4.02 -7.30 0.11
CA ALA A 17 -3.63 -5.90 0.18
C ALA A 17 -4.51 -5.04 -0.74
N TRP A 18 -4.64 -5.43 -2.00
CA TRP A 18 -5.46 -4.70 -2.98
C TRP A 18 -6.92 -4.62 -2.56
N LEU A 19 -7.47 -5.72 -2.06
CA LEU A 19 -8.86 -5.77 -1.61
C LEU A 19 -9.12 -4.80 -0.46
N ALA A 20 -8.24 -4.77 0.53
CA ALA A 20 -8.38 -3.86 1.67
C ALA A 20 -8.18 -2.38 1.29
N TRP A 21 -7.18 -2.08 0.46
CA TRP A 21 -7.00 -0.73 -0.10
C TRP A 21 -8.22 -0.28 -0.91
N SER A 22 -8.79 -1.19 -1.72
CA SER A 22 -9.98 -0.90 -2.52
C SER A 22 -11.22 -0.73 -1.66
N PHE A 23 -11.38 -1.54 -0.62
CA PHE A 23 -12.50 -1.44 0.32
C PHE A 23 -12.49 -0.09 1.06
N ILE A 24 -11.35 0.31 1.61
CA ILE A 24 -11.19 1.62 2.24
C ILE A 24 -11.39 2.75 1.22
N GLY A 25 -10.87 2.58 -0.01
CA GLY A 25 -11.08 3.52 -1.09
C GLY A 25 -12.56 3.75 -1.42
N ILE A 26 -13.34 2.67 -1.52
CA ILE A 26 -14.79 2.72 -1.76
C ILE A 26 -15.49 3.43 -0.61
N LEU A 27 -15.17 3.07 0.65
CA LEU A 27 -15.79 3.68 1.83
C LEU A 27 -15.54 5.19 1.88
N LEU A 28 -14.34 5.66 1.56
CA LEU A 28 -14.01 7.08 1.55
C LEU A 28 -14.73 7.82 0.42
N CYS A 29 -14.86 7.18 -0.75
CA CYS A 29 -15.61 7.73 -1.88
C CYS A 29 -17.11 7.88 -1.63
N LEU A 30 -17.67 7.27 -0.57
CA LEU A 30 -19.07 7.53 -0.16
C LEU A 30 -19.29 8.96 0.33
N THR A 31 -18.22 9.67 0.71
CA THR A 31 -18.28 11.06 1.15
C THR A 31 -17.61 11.97 0.14
N VAL A 32 -18.21 13.13 -0.16
CA VAL A 32 -17.64 14.10 -1.12
C VAL A 32 -16.21 14.52 -0.71
N ILE A 33 -15.97 14.67 0.59
CA ILE A 33 -14.66 15.06 1.15
C ILE A 33 -13.64 13.92 1.03
N GLY A 34 -14.08 12.66 1.11
CA GLY A 34 -13.21 11.48 1.10
C GLY A 34 -12.82 10.99 -0.31
N ILE A 35 -13.50 11.41 -1.37
CA ILE A 35 -13.18 11.07 -2.77
C ILE A 35 -11.67 11.21 -3.10
N PRO A 36 -10.99 12.34 -2.83
CA PRO A 36 -9.56 12.46 -3.14
C PRO A 36 -8.69 11.45 -2.39
N PHE A 37 -9.06 11.10 -1.15
CA PHE A 37 -8.36 10.07 -0.37
C PHE A 37 -8.63 8.66 -0.94
N GLY A 38 -9.86 8.38 -1.33
CA GLY A 38 -10.25 7.09 -1.91
C GLY A 38 -9.56 6.84 -3.25
N LEU A 39 -9.43 7.85 -4.11
CA LEU A 39 -8.68 7.76 -5.36
C LEU A 39 -7.20 7.39 -5.13
N GLN A 40 -6.58 7.96 -4.10
CA GLN A 40 -5.21 7.61 -3.73
C GLN A 40 -5.10 6.16 -3.23
N CYS A 41 -6.12 5.67 -2.52
CA CYS A 41 -6.19 4.28 -2.08
C CYS A 41 -6.23 3.31 -3.27
N PHE A 42 -7.04 3.58 -4.30
CA PHE A 42 -7.08 2.75 -5.50
C PHE A 42 -5.74 2.75 -6.25
N LYS A 43 -5.08 3.91 -6.34
CA LYS A 43 -3.74 4.02 -6.95
C LYS A 43 -2.71 3.14 -6.26
N ILE A 44 -2.66 3.19 -4.93
CA ILE A 44 -1.70 2.41 -4.13
C ILE A 44 -2.10 0.93 -4.09
N GLY A 45 -3.40 0.63 -4.00
CA GLY A 45 -3.91 -0.74 -4.11
C GLY A 45 -3.47 -1.39 -5.42
N ASN A 46 -3.66 -0.71 -6.56
CA ASN A 46 -3.25 -1.22 -7.88
C ASN A 46 -1.73 -1.36 -8.02
N PHE A 47 -0.95 -0.52 -7.35
CA PHE A 47 0.49 -0.73 -7.21
C PHE A 47 0.80 -1.99 -6.39
N GLY A 48 0.12 -2.16 -5.26
CA GLY A 48 0.29 -3.28 -4.32
C GLY A 48 -0.10 -4.65 -4.88
N LEU A 49 -0.95 -4.72 -5.92
CA LEU A 49 -1.25 -5.96 -6.64
C LEU A 49 0.01 -6.62 -7.21
N PHE A 50 0.80 -5.83 -7.92
CA PHE A 50 1.99 -6.29 -8.65
C PHE A 50 3.13 -5.30 -8.45
N PRO A 51 3.79 -5.33 -7.28
CA PRO A 51 4.77 -4.33 -6.93
C PRO A 51 6.14 -4.59 -7.57
N PHE A 52 6.46 -5.82 -7.97
CA PHE A 52 7.79 -6.15 -8.47
C PHE A 52 8.02 -5.52 -9.84
N GLY A 53 9.13 -4.78 -9.96
CA GLY A 53 9.45 -3.96 -11.14
C GLY A 53 8.93 -2.53 -11.09
N LYS A 54 8.34 -2.12 -9.96
CA LYS A 54 7.92 -0.75 -9.71
C LYS A 54 8.59 -0.25 -8.43
N THR A 55 8.94 1.02 -8.39
CA THR A 55 9.37 1.71 -7.18
C THR A 55 8.37 2.81 -6.86
N ILE A 56 8.37 3.23 -5.61
CA ILE A 56 7.51 4.30 -5.15
C ILE A 56 8.32 5.22 -4.25
N ASP A 57 8.40 6.48 -4.68
CA ASP A 57 9.15 7.52 -4.01
C ASP A 57 8.16 8.39 -3.25
N ILE A 58 8.39 8.54 -1.95
CA ILE A 58 7.52 9.33 -1.08
C ILE A 58 7.93 10.78 -1.19
N GLY A 59 7.06 11.60 -1.80
CA GLY A 59 7.29 13.02 -1.94
C GLY A 59 7.21 13.76 -0.61
N THR A 60 8.20 14.61 -0.35
CA THR A 60 8.36 15.42 0.88
C THR A 60 7.77 16.83 0.78
N GLY A 61 6.86 17.08 -0.17
CA GLY A 61 6.23 18.39 -0.36
C GLY A 61 5.39 18.83 0.85
N THR A 62 5.27 20.13 1.07
CA THR A 62 4.46 20.69 2.17
C THR A 62 2.98 20.29 2.09
N ASP A 63 2.44 20.20 0.88
CA ASP A 63 1.03 19.89 0.63
C ASP A 63 0.70 18.43 0.99
N SER A 64 1.68 17.52 0.91
CA SER A 64 1.50 16.12 1.31
C SER A 64 1.56 15.92 2.82
N LEU A 65 2.20 16.81 3.58
CA LEU A 65 2.31 16.66 5.04
C LEU A 65 0.95 16.73 5.74
N ILE A 66 0.13 17.74 5.43
CA ILE A 66 -1.18 17.93 6.06
C ILE A 66 -2.12 16.77 5.73
N LEU A 67 -2.16 16.36 4.46
CA LEU A 67 -2.99 15.24 4.01
C LEU A 67 -2.54 13.91 4.62
N ASN A 68 -1.23 13.68 4.72
CA ASN A 68 -0.69 12.48 5.38
C ASN A 68 -1.01 12.45 6.88
N LEU A 69 -0.97 13.60 7.57
CA LEU A 69 -1.32 13.66 9.00
C LEU A 69 -2.80 13.35 9.22
N LEU A 70 -3.70 13.99 8.46
CA LEU A 70 -5.14 13.71 8.52
C LEU A 70 -5.42 12.24 8.19
N TRP A 71 -4.81 11.74 7.12
CA TRP A 71 -4.92 10.34 6.71
C TRP A 71 -4.48 9.37 7.78
N MET A 72 -3.32 9.60 8.38
CA MET A 72 -2.77 8.75 9.42
C MET A 72 -3.68 8.67 10.63
N LEU A 73 -4.36 9.76 11.01
CA LEU A 73 -5.32 9.76 12.12
C LEU A 73 -6.62 9.01 11.79
N ILE A 74 -7.08 9.07 10.55
CA ILE A 74 -8.36 8.48 10.13
C ILE A 74 -8.22 6.99 9.82
N CYS A 75 -7.29 6.62 8.92
CA CYS A 75 -7.25 5.27 8.35
C CYS A 75 -5.85 4.73 8.01
N GLY A 76 -4.83 5.59 7.85
CA GLY A 76 -3.51 5.14 7.41
C GLY A 76 -2.83 4.12 8.32
N TRP A 77 -3.03 4.25 9.63
CA TRP A 77 -2.46 3.34 10.62
C TRP A 77 -3.03 1.92 10.53
N SER A 78 -4.32 1.77 10.21
CA SER A 78 -4.95 0.44 10.14
C SER A 78 -4.43 -0.37 8.95
N LEU A 79 -4.25 0.29 7.80
CA LEU A 79 -3.59 -0.28 6.63
C LEU A 79 -2.12 -0.61 6.91
N ALA A 80 -1.40 0.29 7.60
CA ALA A 80 -0.01 0.03 7.98
C ALA A 80 0.12 -1.21 8.87
N VAL A 81 -0.77 -1.37 9.86
CA VAL A 81 -0.82 -2.56 10.72
C VAL A 81 -1.15 -3.82 9.91
N MET A 82 -2.08 -3.76 8.96
CA MET A 82 -2.38 -4.90 8.09
C MET A 82 -1.15 -5.33 7.24
N HIS A 83 -0.39 -4.38 6.72
CA HIS A 83 0.87 -4.69 6.03
C HIS A 83 1.95 -5.20 6.98
N LEU A 84 2.04 -4.66 8.20
CA LEU A 84 2.99 -5.13 9.20
C LEU A 84 2.71 -6.58 9.62
N THR A 85 1.43 -6.90 9.90
CA THR A 85 1.00 -8.28 10.21
C THR A 85 1.26 -9.23 9.05
N SER A 86 1.00 -8.80 7.81
CA SER A 86 1.34 -9.57 6.60
C SER A 86 2.85 -9.82 6.48
N ALA A 87 3.69 -8.82 6.80
CA ALA A 87 5.14 -8.98 6.81
C ALA A 87 5.58 -10.03 7.84
N LEU A 88 5.01 -9.99 9.05
CA LEU A 88 5.29 -10.96 10.11
C LEU A 88 4.88 -12.37 9.69
N LEU A 89 3.69 -12.54 9.09
CA LEU A 89 3.22 -13.84 8.60
C LEU A 89 4.12 -14.39 7.49
N LEU A 90 4.56 -13.55 6.56
CA LEU A 90 5.49 -13.96 5.49
C LEU A 90 6.84 -14.41 6.05
N CYS A 91 7.33 -13.78 7.12
CA CYS A 91 8.59 -14.16 7.77
C CYS A 91 8.55 -15.55 8.44
N ILE A 92 7.37 -16.14 8.66
CA ILE A 92 7.26 -17.50 9.24
C ILE A 92 7.81 -18.57 8.27
N SER A 93 7.79 -18.29 6.96
CA SER A 93 8.24 -19.26 5.94
C SER A 93 9.49 -18.78 5.20
N ILE A 94 10.40 -19.70 4.88
CA ILE A 94 11.61 -19.41 4.09
C ILE A 94 11.25 -18.78 2.74
N ILE A 95 10.14 -19.23 2.13
CA ILE A 95 9.64 -18.72 0.84
C ILE A 95 9.10 -17.29 0.98
N GLY A 96 8.48 -16.94 2.11
CA GLY A 96 7.84 -15.64 2.34
C GLY A 96 8.80 -14.53 2.76
N ILE A 97 9.92 -14.84 3.42
CA ILE A 97 10.96 -13.88 3.82
C ILE A 97 11.34 -12.86 2.73
N PRO A 98 11.64 -13.25 1.47
CA PRO A 98 11.98 -12.29 0.42
C PRO A 98 10.85 -11.31 0.08
N PHE A 99 9.59 -11.64 0.40
CA PHE A 99 8.41 -10.81 0.15
C PHE A 99 8.06 -9.90 1.33
N ALA A 100 8.49 -10.22 2.55
CA ALA A 100 8.18 -9.42 3.74
C ALA A 100 8.68 -7.97 3.62
N GLY A 101 9.83 -7.75 2.98
CA GLY A 101 10.34 -6.40 2.70
C GLY A 101 9.38 -5.56 1.83
N GLN A 102 8.59 -6.21 0.97
CA GLN A 102 7.60 -5.52 0.15
C GLN A 102 6.36 -5.11 0.96
N CYS A 103 5.93 -5.94 1.91
CA CYS A 103 4.90 -5.57 2.89
C CYS A 103 5.35 -4.37 3.74
N LEU A 104 6.62 -4.34 4.19
CA LEU A 104 7.14 -3.20 4.97
C LEU A 104 7.13 -1.90 4.15
N LYS A 105 7.47 -1.95 2.86
CA LYS A 105 7.34 -0.78 1.97
C LYS A 105 5.89 -0.30 1.88
N LEU A 106 4.95 -1.23 1.68
CA LEU A 106 3.51 -0.92 1.63
C LEU A 106 2.99 -0.39 2.97
N ALA A 107 3.50 -0.86 4.11
CA ALA A 107 3.17 -0.32 5.42
C ALA A 107 3.59 1.16 5.53
N LEU A 108 4.81 1.48 5.08
CA LEU A 108 5.34 2.84 5.11
C LEU A 108 4.53 3.77 4.19
N ILE A 109 4.16 3.31 2.99
CA ILE A 109 3.29 4.06 2.06
C ILE A 109 1.87 4.20 2.62
N SER A 110 1.40 3.23 3.41
CA SER A 110 0.09 3.32 4.09
C SER A 110 0.05 4.47 5.09
N LEU A 111 1.19 4.79 5.72
CA LEU A 111 1.31 5.94 6.62
C LEU A 111 1.39 7.27 5.85
N PHE A 112 2.14 7.27 4.74
CA PHE A 112 2.42 8.49 3.96
C PHE A 112 2.07 8.34 2.47
N PRO A 113 0.78 8.13 2.12
CA PRO A 113 0.39 7.87 0.75
C PRO A 113 0.43 9.12 -0.14
N PHE A 114 0.24 10.31 0.42
CA PHE A 114 0.17 11.56 -0.35
C PHE A 114 1.56 12.03 -0.75
N GLY A 115 1.68 12.52 -1.98
CA GLY A 115 2.96 12.86 -2.59
C GLY A 115 3.73 11.66 -3.18
N ALA A 116 3.23 10.43 -3.00
CA ALA A 116 3.89 9.24 -3.51
C ALA A 116 3.82 9.13 -5.05
N ARG A 117 4.99 8.94 -5.67
CA ARG A 117 5.15 8.78 -7.12
C ARG A 117 5.60 7.37 -7.44
N ILE A 118 4.87 6.69 -8.33
CA ILE A 118 5.21 5.34 -8.78
C ILE A 118 6.06 5.46 -10.04
N THR A 119 7.25 4.88 -10.01
CA THR A 119 8.19 4.83 -11.12
C THR A 119 8.36 3.38 -11.56
N TYR A 120 8.52 3.15 -12.86
CA TYR A 120 8.75 1.81 -13.41
C TYR A 120 10.25 1.61 -13.61
N LEU A 121 10.77 0.49 -13.11
CA LEU A 121 12.16 0.07 -13.31
C LEU A 121 12.33 -0.72 -14.60
#